data_AF-A0AAV5SRF7-F1
#
_entry.id   AF-A0AAV5SRF7-F1
#
_cell.length_a   1.000
_cell.length_b   1.000
_cell.length_c   1.000
_cell.angle_alpha   90.00
_cell.angle_beta   90.00
_cell.angle_gamma   90.00
#
_symmetry.space_group_name_H-M   'P 1'
#
loop_
_entity.id
_entity.type
_entity.pdbx_description
1 polymer ?
#
loop_
_entity_poly.entity_id
_entity_poly.type
_entity_poly.pdbx_seq_one_letter_code
_entity_poly.pdbx_strand_id
1 'polypeptide(L)'
;NAGMMEHNGIGKVFDKHDLSDPTKLTAAIREVLENERYRENTKRVTAMLHNKPLSPSDLIVKYTEFAAEFGASKSLRSQSHDMSWIEYDNVDIMISGLILALIATVISLNIVQRLLRRIFRVSKEKNE
;
A
#
# COMPACT_ATOMS: atom_id res chain seq x y z
N ASN A 1 7.31 -0.17 -10.28
CA ASN A 1 7.72 -0.19 -11.70
C ASN A 1 9.19 0.19 -11.90
N ALA A 2 9.65 1.37 -11.45
CA ALA A 2 11.04 1.82 -11.67
C ALA A 2 12.11 0.86 -11.12
N GLY A 3 11.93 0.31 -9.92
CA GLY A 3 12.88 -0.65 -9.33
C GLY A 3 13.08 -1.93 -10.16
N MET A 4 12.04 -2.39 -10.86
CA MET A 4 12.16 -3.54 -11.77
C MET A 4 12.94 -3.19 -13.04
N MET A 5 12.85 -1.95 -13.51
CA MET A 5 13.63 -1.50 -14.66
C MET A 5 15.12 -1.40 -14.30
N GLU A 6 15.45 -0.94 -13.10
CA GLU A 6 16.83 -0.91 -12.59
C GLU A 6 17.37 -2.31 -12.28
N HIS A 7 16.56 -3.19 -11.69
CA HIS A 7 16.94 -4.59 -11.46
C HIS A 7 17.29 -5.31 -12.78
N ASN A 8 16.48 -5.10 -13.83
CA ASN A 8 16.76 -5.64 -15.16
C ASN A 8 17.83 -4.86 -15.93
N GLY A 9 18.38 -3.79 -15.35
CA GLY A 9 19.41 -2.95 -15.95
C GLY A 9 18.97 -2.27 -17.24
N ILE A 10 17.69 -1.93 -17.37
CA ILE A 10 17.09 -1.21 -18.51
C ILE A 10 16.64 0.21 -18.15
N GLY A 11 16.93 0.66 -16.93
CA GLY A 11 16.66 2.02 -16.47
C GLY A 11 17.30 2.28 -15.11
N LYS A 12 17.21 3.52 -14.64
CA LYS A 12 17.74 3.96 -13.35
C LYS A 12 16.60 4.48 -12.48
N VAL A 13 16.55 4.08 -11.20
CA VAL A 13 15.57 4.68 -10.27
C VAL A 13 16.05 6.08 -9.89
N PHE A 14 15.14 7.05 -9.95
CA PHE A 14 15.41 8.44 -9.58
C PHE A 14 14.36 8.92 -8.59
N ASP A 15 14.79 9.65 -7.55
CA ASP A 15 13.90 10.17 -6.51
C ASP A 15 13.15 11.41 -7.01
N LYS A 16 11.84 11.46 -6.77
CA LYS A 16 10.99 12.61 -7.11
C LYS A 16 11.40 13.89 -6.37
N HIS A 17 11.98 13.77 -5.18
CA HIS A 17 12.44 14.89 -4.38
C HIS A 17 13.71 15.53 -4.96
N ASP A 18 14.46 14.79 -5.78
CA ASP A 18 15.67 15.26 -6.45
C ASP A 18 15.40 15.88 -7.84
N LEU A 19 14.13 15.95 -8.28
CA LEU A 19 13.76 16.49 -9.60
C LEU A 19 14.11 17.98 -9.78
N SER A 20 14.14 18.75 -8.70
CA SER A 20 14.51 20.16 -8.74
C SER A 20 16.00 20.40 -8.89
N ASP A 21 16.84 19.37 -8.70
CA ASP A 21 18.29 19.46 -8.88
C ASP A 21 18.67 19.08 -10.33
N PRO A 22 18.95 20.07 -11.20
CA PRO A 22 19.26 19.81 -12.60
C PRO A 22 20.57 19.03 -12.77
N THR A 23 21.49 19.11 -11.81
CA THR A 23 22.79 18.44 -11.87
C THR A 23 22.61 16.94 -11.69
N LYS A 24 21.85 16.54 -10.65
CA LYS A 24 21.52 15.14 -10.40
C LYS A 24 20.71 14.53 -11.53
N LEU A 25 19.72 15.26 -12.04
CA LEU A 25 18.89 14.81 -13.15
C LEU A 25 19.72 14.60 -14.42
N THR A 26 20.59 15.56 -14.76
CA THR A 26 21.46 15.47 -15.94
C THR A 26 22.44 14.30 -15.82
N ALA A 27 23.03 14.08 -14.63
CA ALA A 27 23.90 12.95 -14.37
C ALA A 27 23.17 11.61 -14.56
N ALA A 28 21.96 11.47 -14.01
CA ALA A 28 21.17 10.24 -14.16
C ALA A 28 20.79 9.96 -15.62
N ILE A 29 20.43 10.99 -16.39
CA ILE A 29 20.13 10.84 -17.82
C ILE A 29 21.39 10.44 -18.60
N ARG A 30 22.52 11.10 -18.37
CA ARG A 30 23.79 10.75 -19.02
C ARG A 30 24.20 9.32 -18.71
N GLU A 31 24.09 8.90 -17.46
CA GLU A 31 24.40 7.52 -17.06
C GLU A 31 23.60 6.50 -17.89
N VAL A 32 22.29 6.71 -18.05
CA VAL A 32 21.43 5.81 -18.82
C VAL A 32 21.77 5.80 -20.31
N LEU A 33 22.15 6.95 -20.87
CA LEU A 33 22.45 7.09 -22.30
C LEU A 33 23.87 6.61 -22.68
N GLU A 34 24.85 6.87 -21.82
CA GLU A 34 26.27 6.62 -22.11
C GLU A 34 26.71 5.21 -21.67
N ASN A 35 26.09 4.64 -20.64
CA ASN A 35 26.43 3.30 -20.19
C ASN A 35 25.81 2.23 -21.09
N GLU A 36 26.65 1.51 -21.83
CA GLU A 36 26.23 0.49 -22.79
C GLU A 36 25.40 -0.65 -22.17
N ARG A 37 25.58 -0.93 -20.87
CA ARG A 37 24.80 -1.93 -20.13
C ARG A 37 23.30 -1.73 -20.32
N TYR A 38 22.81 -0.49 -20.27
CA TYR A 38 21.39 -0.21 -20.46
C TYR A 38 20.92 -0.57 -21.86
N ARG A 39 21.73 -0.27 -22.88
CA ARG A 39 21.45 -0.58 -24.28
C ARG A 39 21.45 -2.09 -24.54
N GLU A 40 22.43 -2.81 -24.02
CA GLU A 40 22.55 -4.27 -24.20
C GLU A 40 21.42 -5.03 -23.52
N ASN A 41 21.12 -4.69 -22.26
CA ASN A 41 20.00 -5.30 -21.54
C ASN A 41 18.67 -4.98 -22.21
N THR A 42 18.49 -3.74 -22.68
CA THR A 42 17.27 -3.37 -23.42
C THR A 42 17.13 -4.21 -24.69
N LYS A 43 18.19 -4.36 -25.49
CA LYS A 43 18.17 -5.23 -26.67
C LYS A 43 17.81 -6.68 -26.33
N ARG A 44 18.41 -7.22 -25.26
CA ARG A 44 18.12 -8.58 -24.77
C ARG A 44 16.65 -8.73 -24.36
N VAL A 45 16.14 -7.81 -23.54
CA VAL A 45 14.74 -7.82 -23.08
C VAL A 45 13.79 -7.68 -24.27
N THR A 46 14.05 -6.77 -25.20
CA THR A 46 13.26 -6.61 -26.42
C THR A 46 13.25 -7.88 -27.26
N ALA A 47 14.39 -8.54 -27.44
CA ALA A 47 14.46 -9.81 -28.16
C ALA A 47 13.64 -10.91 -27.45
N MET A 48 13.68 -10.98 -26.12
CA MET A 48 12.83 -11.90 -25.35
C MET A 48 11.34 -11.58 -25.49
N LEU A 49 10.96 -10.30 -25.55
CA LEU A 49 9.58 -9.86 -25.72
C LEU A 49 9.04 -10.19 -27.13
N HIS A 50 9.86 -10.03 -28.17
CA HIS A 50 9.50 -10.39 -29.55
C HIS A 50 9.43 -11.90 -29.78
N ASN A 51 10.35 -12.65 -29.15
CA ASN A 51 10.43 -14.11 -29.30
C ASN A 51 9.62 -14.86 -28.24
N LYS A 52 8.59 -14.23 -27.64
CA LYS A 52 7.68 -14.95 -26.76
C LYS A 52 6.96 -16.05 -27.54
N PRO A 53 6.75 -17.23 -26.93
CA PRO A 53 6.18 -18.39 -27.63
C PRO A 53 4.71 -18.21 -28.03
N LEU A 54 3.99 -17.30 -27.38
CA LEU A 54 2.61 -16.96 -27.70
C LEU A 54 2.52 -15.45 -27.93
N SER A 55 1.79 -15.05 -28.97
CA SER A 55 1.48 -13.64 -29.18
C SER A 55 0.56 -13.14 -28.07
N PRO A 56 0.55 -11.83 -27.76
CA PRO A 56 -0.38 -11.27 -26.77
C PRO A 56 -1.84 -11.57 -27.09
N SER A 57 -2.22 -11.59 -28.38
CA SER A 57 -3.57 -11.92 -28.83
C SER A 57 -3.94 -13.36 -28.51
N ASP A 58 -3.06 -14.31 -28.83
CA ASP A 58 -3.30 -15.73 -28.55
C ASP A 58 -3.36 -16.01 -27.05
N LEU A 59 -2.54 -15.28 -26.27
CA LEU A 59 -2.54 -15.39 -24.81
C LEU A 59 -3.88 -14.94 -24.22
N ILE A 60 -4.45 -13.85 -24.73
CA ILE A 60 -5.77 -13.36 -24.31
C ILE A 60 -6.81 -14.41 -24.63
N VAL A 61 -6.88 -14.89 -25.88
CA VAL A 61 -7.86 -15.91 -26.29
C VAL A 61 -7.76 -17.14 -25.38
N LYS A 62 -6.54 -17.67 -25.18
CA LYS A 62 -6.30 -18.84 -24.33
C LYS A 62 -6.79 -18.65 -22.89
N TYR A 63 -6.51 -17.51 -22.27
CA TYR A 63 -6.96 -17.26 -20.89
C TYR A 63 -8.45 -16.96 -20.81
N THR A 64 -9.04 -16.35 -21.84
CA THR A 64 -10.49 -16.15 -21.92
C THR A 64 -11.23 -17.48 -22.06
N GLU A 65 -10.76 -18.38 -22.93
CA GLU A 65 -11.31 -19.73 -23.06
C GLU A 65 -11.19 -20.51 -21.76
N PHE A 66 -10.01 -20.48 -21.13
CA PHE A 66 -9.80 -21.10 -19.82
C PHE A 66 -10.78 -20.56 -18.75
N ALA A 67 -10.97 -19.25 -18.70
CA ALA A 67 -11.90 -18.63 -17.77
C ALA A 67 -13.38 -18.92 -18.11
N ALA A 68 -13.72 -19.10 -19.39
CA ALA A 68 -15.05 -19.49 -19.81
C ALA A 68 -15.37 -20.95 -19.44
N GLU A 69 -14.39 -21.85 -19.53
CA GLU A 69 -14.54 -23.26 -19.20
C GLU A 69 -14.52 -23.53 -17.69
N PHE A 70 -13.56 -22.95 -16.96
CA PHE A 70 -13.32 -23.25 -15.54
C PHE A 70 -13.75 -22.14 -14.58
N GLY A 71 -14.22 -21.00 -15.10
CA GLY A 71 -14.49 -19.80 -14.33
C GLY A 71 -13.24 -18.99 -14.01
N ALA A 72 -13.43 -17.81 -13.40
CA ALA A 72 -12.33 -16.98 -12.94
C ALA A 72 -11.54 -17.66 -11.81
N SER A 73 -10.21 -17.56 -11.83
CA SER A 73 -9.39 -18.03 -10.71
C SER A 73 -9.79 -17.34 -9.42
N LYS A 74 -9.99 -18.11 -8.33
CA LYS A 74 -10.28 -17.56 -7.00
C LYS A 74 -9.20 -16.56 -6.54
N SER A 75 -7.95 -16.76 -6.95
CA SER A 75 -6.84 -15.86 -6.64
C SER A 75 -6.86 -14.55 -7.45
N LEU A 76 -7.58 -14.50 -8.57
CA LEU A 76 -7.71 -13.31 -9.42
C LEU A 76 -8.99 -12.51 -9.09
N ARG A 77 -9.89 -13.08 -8.29
CA ARG A 77 -11.09 -12.39 -7.80
C ARG A 77 -10.75 -11.68 -6.49
N SER A 78 -11.33 -10.49 -6.28
CA SER A 78 -11.21 -9.80 -5.00
C SER A 78 -11.76 -10.69 -3.88
N GLN A 79 -10.96 -10.87 -2.82
CA GLN A 79 -11.36 -11.67 -1.66
C GLN A 79 -12.64 -11.13 -1.00
N SER A 80 -12.92 -9.83 -1.15
CA SER A 80 -14.13 -9.19 -0.66
C SER A 80 -15.43 -9.85 -1.13
N HIS A 81 -15.42 -10.52 -2.29
CA HIS A 81 -16.60 -11.23 -2.79
C HIS A 81 -16.97 -12.44 -1.94
N ASP A 82 -15.98 -13.05 -1.27
CA ASP A 82 -16.17 -14.25 -0.46
C ASP A 82 -16.35 -13.92 1.03
N MET A 83 -16.31 -12.63 1.40
CA MET A 83 -16.43 -12.13 2.77
C MET A 83 -17.90 -11.90 3.16
N SER A 84 -18.22 -12.15 4.42
CA SER A 84 -19.50 -11.72 5.00
C SER A 84 -19.53 -10.19 5.15
N TRP A 85 -20.72 -9.59 5.26
CA TRP A 85 -20.84 -8.14 5.51
C TRP A 85 -20.15 -7.70 6.82
N ILE A 86 -20.05 -8.60 7.80
CA ILE A 86 -19.36 -8.36 9.07
C ILE A 86 -17.85 -8.20 8.85
N GLU A 87 -17.24 -9.09 8.08
CA GLU A 87 -15.82 -9.07 7.75
C GLU A 87 -15.48 -7.93 6.79
N TYR A 88 -16.34 -7.72 5.78
CA TYR A 88 -16.16 -6.67 4.79
C TYR A 88 -16.13 -5.27 5.43
N ASP A 89 -17.03 -5.01 6.39
CA ASP A 89 -17.14 -3.72 7.08
C ASP A 89 -16.36 -3.68 8.42
N ASN A 90 -15.67 -4.77 8.80
CA ASN A 90 -14.94 -4.89 10.08
C ASN A 90 -15.79 -4.51 11.31
N VAL A 91 -17.04 -4.99 11.34
CA VAL A 91 -18.03 -4.65 12.37
C VAL A 91 -17.56 -5.06 13.76
N ASP A 92 -16.83 -6.17 13.86
CA ASP A 92 -16.21 -6.66 15.09
C ASP A 92 -15.18 -5.67 15.67
N ILE A 93 -14.36 -5.06 14.82
CA ILE A 93 -13.38 -4.03 15.20
C ILE A 93 -14.11 -2.75 15.65
N MET A 94 -15.15 -2.33 14.91
CA MET A 94 -15.96 -1.16 15.29
C MET A 94 -16.62 -1.33 16.66
N ILE A 95 -17.28 -2.46 16.90
CA ILE A 95 -17.94 -2.75 18.18
C ILE A 95 -16.90 -2.79 19.31
N SER A 96 -15.77 -3.47 19.11
CA SER A 96 -14.70 -3.55 20.10
C SER A 96 -14.13 -2.17 20.42
N GLY A 97 -13.92 -1.33 19.41
CA GLY A 97 -13.46 0.05 19.57
C GLY A 97 -14.46 0.93 20.34
N LEU A 98 -15.76 0.80 20.05
CA LEU A 98 -16.82 1.52 20.78
C LEU A 98 -16.88 1.12 22.25
N ILE A 99 -16.75 -0.18 22.57
CA ILE A 99 -16.72 -0.67 23.95
C ILE A 99 -15.51 -0.10 24.70
N LEU A 100 -14.32 -0.14 24.09
CA LEU A 100 -13.11 0.42 24.68
C LEU A 100 -13.22 1.93 24.92
N ALA A 101 -13.78 2.66 23.95
CA ALA A 101 -14.04 4.09 24.08
C ALA A 101 -14.99 4.39 25.25
N LEU A 102 -16.09 3.63 25.38
CA LEU A 102 -17.04 3.79 26.46
C LEU A 102 -16.40 3.56 27.83
N ILE A 103 -15.61 2.48 27.97
CA ILE A 103 -14.87 2.17 29.21
C ILE A 103 -13.90 3.32 29.55
N ALA A 104 -13.15 3.80 28.57
CA ALA A 104 -12.22 4.92 28.75
C ALA A 104 -12.94 6.20 29.20
N THR A 105 -14.10 6.50 28.62
CA THR A 105 -14.94 7.64 29.02
C THR A 105 -15.44 7.49 30.46
N VAL A 106 -15.92 6.31 30.87
CA VAL A 106 -16.37 6.09 32.24
C VAL A 106 -15.21 6.25 33.23
N ILE A 107 -14.03 5.71 32.91
CA ILE A 107 -12.85 5.84 33.76
C ILE A 107 -12.42 7.31 33.88
N SER A 108 -12.35 8.04 32.76
CA SER A 108 -11.95 9.45 32.76
C SER A 108 -12.91 10.32 33.57
N LEU A 109 -14.22 10.11 33.42
CA LEU A 109 -15.24 10.81 34.23
C LEU A 109 -15.09 10.50 35.72
N ASN A 110 -14.85 9.24 36.10
CA ASN A 110 -14.61 8.87 37.50
C ASN A 110 -13.35 9.54 38.08
N ILE A 111 -12.27 9.61 37.31
CA ILE A 111 -11.04 10.30 37.72
C ILE A 111 -11.30 11.79 37.90
N VAL A 112 -11.94 12.45 36.92
CA VAL A 112 -12.29 13.87 37.00
C VAL A 112 -13.17 14.16 38.22
N GLN A 113 -14.22 13.36 38.47
CA GLN A 113 -15.06 13.51 39.64
C GLN A 113 -14.29 13.35 40.96
N ARG A 114 -13.33 12.43 41.04
CA ARG A 114 -12.47 12.25 42.23
C ARG A 114 -11.54 13.44 42.43
N LEU A 115 -10.95 13.97 41.37
CA LEU A 115 -10.09 15.16 41.41
C LEU A 115 -10.88 16.39 41.85
N LEU A 116 -12.07 16.62 41.27
CA LEU A 116 -12.96 17.71 41.68
C LEU A 116 -13.35 17.59 43.15
N ARG A 117 -13.79 16.40 43.62
CA ARG A 117 -14.12 16.19 45.05
C ARG A 117 -12.94 16.48 45.97
N ARG A 118 -11.72 16.09 45.59
CA ARG A 118 -10.50 16.42 46.37
C ARG A 118 -10.26 17.93 46.42
N ILE A 119 -10.34 18.63 45.29
CA ILE A 119 -10.14 20.08 45.23
C ILE A 119 -11.18 20.82 46.09
N PHE A 120 -12.46 20.46 45.99
CA PHE A 120 -13.51 21.06 46.82
C PHE A 120 -13.32 20.80 48.32
N ARG A 121 -12.86 19.60 48.71
CA ARG A 121 -12.56 19.29 50.12
C ARG A 121 -11.39 20.12 50.65
N VAL A 122 -10.28 20.20 49.90
CA VAL A 122 -9.11 21.00 50.27
C VAL A 122 -9.44 22.49 50.34
N SER A 123 -10.28 22.99 49.43
CA SER A 123 -10.74 24.39 49.48
C SER A 123 -11.61 24.68 50.70
N LYS A 124 -12.37 23.69 51.21
CA LYS A 124 -13.18 23.84 52.42
C LYS A 124 -12.30 23.87 53.67
N GLU A 125 -11.33 22.97 53.78
CA GLU A 125 -10.37 22.91 54.91
C GLU A 125 -9.47 24.17 55.01
N LYS A 126 -9.34 24.96 53.94
CA LYS A 126 -8.58 26.23 53.95
C LYS A 126 -9.42 27.46 54.34
N ASN A 127 -10.74 27.34 54.30
CA ASN A 127 -11.69 28.43 54.59
C ASN A 127 -12.36 28.32 55.98
N GLU A 128 -12.08 27.25 56.73
CA GLU A 128 -12.33 27.11 58.17
C GLU A 128 -11.05 27.47 58.95
#